data_AF-A0AAW1TPR0-F1
#
_entry.id   AF-A0AAW1TPR0-F1
#
_cell.length_a   1.000
_cell.length_b   1.000
_cell.length_c   1.000
_cell.angle_alpha   90.00
_cell.angle_beta   90.00
_cell.angle_gamma   90.00
#
_symmetry.space_group_name_H-M   'P 1'
#
loop_
_entity.id
_entity.type
_entity.pdbx_description
1 polymer ?
#
loop_
_entity_poly.entity_id
_entity_poly.type
_entity_poly.pdbx_seq_one_letter_code
_entity_poly.pdbx_strand_id
1 'polypeptide(L)'
;MCKIYQEILETYMSTDYVYRTNLSERDPCNVSHRLRPENMYFGVEVRKMLDQVEIRNNEKLKSDFATTCTDFLIEGCKEIRKRFDFSDPVLKLVSYLNPSKAMLRKTRDIVPSLIPLMNALPRIASSDQHQIIDDEWRQLPSFEPPADIDVNDPVDIFWAKLLECEEGDQGMTFKNVSKFVLETISLPHSNADSERIFSKINLIKTKARNKMTISTVNGVLLAKQRVRGKENDCTTYNPSQSEYSRMNKALLYKNQLLQKTLPKRFKIYIVTRM
;
A
#
# COMPACT_ATOMS: atom_id res chain seq x y z
N MET A 1 3.33 7.00 3.93
CA MET A 1 2.13 7.77 4.29
C MET A 1 2.42 8.95 5.22
N CYS A 2 3.22 8.78 6.28
CA CYS A 2 3.60 9.88 7.18
C CYS A 2 4.17 11.11 6.45
N LYS A 3 5.02 10.89 5.43
CA LYS A 3 5.56 11.95 4.58
C LYS A 3 4.48 12.73 3.83
N ILE A 4 3.54 12.02 3.20
CA ILE A 4 2.41 12.63 2.47
C ILE A 4 1.53 13.45 3.43
N TYR A 5 1.21 12.89 4.61
CA TYR A 5 0.43 13.61 5.62
C TYR A 5 1.14 14.90 6.04
N GLN A 6 2.45 14.84 6.25
CA GLN A 6 3.27 16.02 6.56
C GLN A 6 3.29 17.05 5.41
N GLU A 7 3.51 16.62 4.17
CA GLU A 7 3.50 17.50 2.99
C GLU A 7 2.15 18.23 2.84
N ILE A 8 1.04 17.55 3.09
CA ILE A 8 -0.30 18.17 3.07
C ILE A 8 -0.42 19.22 4.17
N LEU A 9 0.04 18.94 5.40
CA LEU A 9 0.00 19.92 6.49
C LEU A 9 0.86 21.16 6.19
N GLU A 10 2.05 20.97 5.62
CA GLU A 10 2.95 22.07 5.22
C GLU A 10 2.34 23.01 4.17
N THR A 11 1.29 22.55 3.48
CA THR A 11 0.60 23.34 2.46
C THR A 11 -0.18 24.52 3.07
N TYR A 12 -0.69 24.37 4.29
CA TYR A 12 -1.59 25.35 4.92
C TYR A 12 -1.32 25.63 6.41
N MET A 13 -0.42 24.89 7.06
CA MET A 13 0.03 25.11 8.45
C MET A 13 1.47 25.60 8.50
N SER A 14 1.84 26.28 9.60
CA SER A 14 3.20 26.78 9.77
C SER A 14 4.22 25.63 9.86
N THR A 15 5.35 25.81 9.17
CA THR A 15 6.46 24.84 9.18
C THR A 15 6.97 24.59 10.61
N ASP A 16 7.00 25.62 11.45
CA ASP A 16 7.42 25.48 12.86
C ASP A 16 6.55 24.47 13.62
N TYR A 17 5.23 24.57 13.47
CA TYR A 17 4.28 23.65 14.08
C TYR A 17 4.44 22.24 13.54
N VAL A 18 4.50 22.10 12.21
CA VAL A 18 4.59 20.79 11.57
C VAL A 18 5.87 20.06 12.00
N TYR A 19 7.03 20.73 12.07
CA TYR A 19 8.29 20.04 12.39
C TYR A 19 8.53 19.86 13.90
N ARG A 20 8.01 20.73 14.77
CA ARG A 20 8.23 20.64 16.22
C ARG A 20 7.22 19.76 16.95
N THR A 21 6.04 19.54 16.38
CA THR A 21 5.01 18.69 16.98
C THR A 21 5.11 17.24 16.51
N ASN A 22 4.97 16.30 17.45
CA ASN A 22 4.91 14.88 17.14
C ASN A 22 3.76 14.57 16.17
N LEU A 23 3.99 13.65 15.24
CA LEU A 23 3.06 13.34 14.15
C LEU A 23 1.64 12.99 14.63
N SER A 24 1.52 12.27 15.76
CA SER A 24 0.24 11.87 16.37
C SER A 24 -0.54 13.05 16.98
N GLU A 25 0.16 14.07 17.46
CA GLU A 25 -0.37 15.24 18.16
C GLU A 25 -0.69 16.41 17.20
N ARG A 26 -0.24 16.33 15.95
CA ARG A 26 -0.55 17.36 14.93
C ARG A 26 -2.06 17.40 14.67
N ASP A 27 -2.69 18.48 15.13
CA ASP A 27 -4.09 18.79 14.88
C ASP A 27 -4.22 19.60 13.58
N PRO A 28 -4.77 19.01 12.50
CA PRO A 28 -4.96 19.71 11.22
C PRO A 28 -5.97 20.86 11.33
N CYS A 29 -6.77 20.92 12.39
CA CYS A 29 -7.79 21.95 12.60
C CYS A 29 -7.25 23.17 13.36
N ASN A 30 -6.02 23.13 13.88
CA ASN A 30 -5.50 24.17 14.76
C ASN A 30 -5.33 25.50 14.02
N VAL A 31 -6.26 26.42 14.28
CA VAL A 31 -6.34 27.73 13.62
C VAL A 31 -5.14 28.62 13.99
N SER A 32 -4.60 28.48 15.19
CA SER A 32 -3.47 29.30 15.68
C SER A 32 -2.18 29.10 14.89
N HIS A 33 -2.01 27.92 14.28
CA HIS A 33 -0.86 27.59 13.44
C HIS A 33 -1.18 27.61 11.94
N ARG A 34 -2.39 28.03 11.56
CA ARG A 34 -2.79 28.13 10.16
C ARG A 34 -2.08 29.31 9.50
N LEU A 35 -1.56 29.09 8.30
CA LEU A 35 -0.99 30.16 7.49
C LEU A 35 -2.08 31.14 7.08
N ARG A 36 -1.68 32.38 6.81
CA ARG A 36 -2.58 33.32 6.12
C ARG A 36 -2.78 32.86 4.67
N PRO A 37 -3.95 33.11 4.04
CA PRO A 37 -4.23 32.67 2.68
C PRO A 37 -3.14 33.03 1.66
N GLU A 38 -2.51 34.19 1.80
CA GLU A 38 -1.48 34.69 0.88
C GLU A 38 -0.17 33.89 0.96
N ASN A 39 0.06 33.23 2.11
CA ASN A 39 1.26 32.43 2.38
C ASN A 39 1.05 30.93 2.11
N MET A 40 -0.18 30.50 1.78
CA MET A 40 -0.47 29.11 1.45
C MET A 40 0.03 28.76 0.04
N TYR A 41 0.38 27.48 -0.16
CA TYR A 41 0.93 27.02 -1.44
C TYR A 41 0.05 25.95 -2.08
N PHE A 42 -0.80 26.34 -3.04
CA PHE A 42 -1.67 25.39 -3.76
C PHE A 42 -1.08 24.87 -5.08
N GLY A 43 0.22 25.05 -5.30
CA GLY A 43 0.91 24.64 -6.52
C GLY A 43 1.07 25.75 -7.57
N VAL A 44 1.97 25.50 -8.52
CA VAL A 44 2.39 26.48 -9.54
C VAL A 44 1.24 26.86 -10.47
N GLU A 45 0.44 25.91 -10.94
CA GLU A 45 -0.65 26.18 -11.88
C GLU A 45 -1.78 26.99 -11.22
N VAL A 46 -2.08 26.72 -9.95
CA VAL A 46 -3.04 27.53 -9.19
C VAL A 46 -2.53 28.96 -9.04
N ARG A 47 -1.24 29.15 -8.71
CA ARG A 47 -0.65 30.49 -8.62
C ARG A 47 -0.75 31.26 -9.95
N LYS A 48 -0.42 30.61 -11.07
CA LYS A 48 -0.58 31.21 -12.41
C LYS A 48 -2.03 31.62 -12.69
N MET A 49 -2.99 30.79 -12.29
CA MET A 49 -4.42 31.09 -12.46
C MET A 49 -4.86 32.29 -11.60
N LEU A 50 -4.40 32.37 -10.35
CA LEU A 50 -4.73 33.50 -9.45
C LEU A 50 -4.12 34.83 -9.91
N ASP A 51 -3.06 34.79 -10.72
CA ASP A 51 -2.39 35.97 -11.29
C ASP A 51 -3.04 36.48 -12.60
N GLN A 52 -4.02 35.75 -13.16
CA GLN A 52 -4.77 36.18 -14.34
C GLN A 52 -5.52 37.50 -14.08
N VAL A 53 -5.62 38.36 -15.09
CA VAL A 53 -6.13 39.75 -14.97
C VAL A 53 -7.55 39.78 -14.40
N GLU A 54 -8.36 38.78 -14.73
CA GLU A 54 -9.75 38.60 -14.32
C GLU A 54 -9.89 38.27 -12.82
N ILE A 55 -8.87 37.66 -12.22
CA ILE A 55 -8.90 37.10 -10.85
C ILE A 55 -8.01 37.92 -9.91
N ARG A 56 -6.91 38.49 -10.42
CA ARG A 56 -5.86 39.13 -9.63
C ARG A 56 -6.34 40.27 -8.74
N ASN A 57 -7.41 40.98 -9.12
CA ASN A 57 -7.94 42.08 -8.31
C ASN A 57 -9.16 41.69 -7.46
N ASN A 58 -9.62 40.44 -7.57
CA ASN A 58 -10.80 39.96 -6.83
C ASN A 58 -10.39 39.26 -5.53
N GLU A 59 -10.10 40.07 -4.51
CA GLU A 59 -9.65 39.58 -3.19
C GLU A 59 -10.67 38.64 -2.51
N LYS A 60 -11.97 38.88 -2.71
CA LYS A 60 -13.01 38.00 -2.17
C LYS A 60 -12.92 36.60 -2.79
N LEU A 61 -12.82 36.52 -4.11
CA LEU A 61 -12.71 35.24 -4.82
C LEU A 61 -11.46 34.45 -4.39
N LYS A 62 -10.32 35.13 -4.22
CA LYS A 62 -9.08 34.49 -3.73
C LYS A 62 -9.25 33.94 -2.32
N SER A 63 -9.88 34.72 -1.43
CA SER A 63 -10.15 34.31 -0.05
C SER A 63 -11.11 33.12 0.02
N ASP A 64 -12.20 33.15 -0.74
CA ASP A 64 -13.19 32.07 -0.81
C ASP A 64 -12.55 30.78 -1.36
N PHE A 65 -11.72 30.90 -2.41
CA PHE A 65 -10.95 29.79 -2.97
C PHE A 65 -9.97 29.21 -1.96
N ALA A 66 -9.14 30.04 -1.32
CA ALA A 66 -8.15 29.59 -0.35
C ALA A 66 -8.82 28.90 0.85
N THR A 67 -9.94 29.44 1.35
CA THR A 67 -10.76 28.82 2.39
C THR A 67 -11.24 27.44 1.96
N THR A 68 -11.84 27.34 0.77
CA THR A 68 -12.38 26.08 0.23
C THR A 68 -11.28 25.01 0.07
N CYS A 69 -10.13 25.39 -0.50
CA CYS A 69 -8.99 24.49 -0.64
C CYS A 69 -8.46 24.05 0.73
N THR A 70 -8.36 24.98 1.68
CA THR A 70 -7.91 24.68 3.04
C THR A 70 -8.85 23.70 3.73
N ASP A 71 -10.16 23.92 3.66
CA ASP A 71 -11.15 23.03 4.25
C ASP A 71 -11.09 21.63 3.64
N PHE A 72 -10.89 21.54 2.32
CA PHE A 72 -10.66 20.26 1.65
C PHE A 72 -9.39 19.54 2.14
N LEU A 73 -8.26 20.26 2.29
CA LEU A 73 -7.02 19.69 2.80
C LEU A 73 -7.15 19.26 4.27
N ILE A 74 -7.83 20.05 5.10
CA ILE A 74 -8.12 19.72 6.50
C ILE A 74 -8.94 18.44 6.59
N GLU A 75 -10.00 18.32 5.79
CA GLU A 75 -10.84 17.12 5.79
C GLU A 75 -10.05 15.90 5.32
N GLY A 76 -9.20 16.05 4.30
CA GLY A 76 -8.25 15.03 3.87
C GLY A 76 -7.33 14.57 5.02
N CYS A 77 -6.74 15.51 5.76
CA CYS A 77 -5.92 15.21 6.93
C CYS A 77 -6.69 14.50 8.04
N LYS A 78 -7.93 14.90 8.34
CA LYS A 78 -8.79 14.20 9.32
C LYS A 78 -9.07 12.77 8.90
N GLU A 79 -9.43 12.56 7.63
CA GLU A 79 -9.75 11.22 7.12
C GLU A 79 -8.51 10.31 7.07
N ILE A 80 -7.30 10.88 6.88
CA ILE A 80 -6.03 10.16 7.06
C ILE A 80 -5.85 9.76 8.53
N ARG A 81 -5.94 10.71 9.48
CA ARG A 81 -5.80 10.42 10.93
C ARG A 81 -6.81 9.39 11.43
N LYS A 82 -8.02 9.38 10.87
CA LYS A 82 -9.06 8.40 11.21
C LYS A 82 -8.72 6.98 10.77
N ARG A 83 -7.93 6.81 9.70
CA ARG A 83 -7.57 5.50 9.13
C ARG A 83 -6.19 5.02 9.55
N PHE A 84 -5.31 5.94 9.93
CA PHE A 84 -3.93 5.63 10.31
C PHE A 84 -3.67 6.11 11.73
N ASP A 85 -3.45 5.14 12.62
CA ASP A 85 -2.98 5.44 13.95
C ASP A 85 -1.47 5.76 13.90
N PHE A 86 -1.16 7.06 13.93
CA PHE A 86 0.22 7.53 13.95
C PHE A 86 0.97 7.23 15.26
N SER A 87 0.26 6.76 16.29
CA SER A 87 0.83 6.30 17.55
C SER A 87 1.09 4.79 17.56
N ASP A 88 0.69 4.08 16.50
CA ASP A 88 0.82 2.63 16.41
C ASP A 88 2.31 2.23 16.47
N PRO A 89 2.71 1.41 17.46
CA PRO A 89 4.10 1.04 17.66
C PRO A 89 4.62 0.14 16.53
N VAL A 90 3.76 -0.67 15.91
CA VAL A 90 4.13 -1.56 14.79
C VAL A 90 4.47 -0.72 13.57
N LEU A 91 3.64 0.26 13.20
CA LEU A 91 3.91 1.15 12.06
C LEU A 91 5.23 1.91 12.23
N LYS A 92 5.54 2.34 13.46
CA LYS A 92 6.81 2.99 13.78
C LYS A 92 7.98 2.02 13.60
N LEU A 93 7.90 0.81 14.15
CA LEU A 93 8.95 -0.21 14.09
C LEU A 93 9.19 -0.71 12.66
N VAL A 94 8.14 -0.97 11.89
CA VAL A 94 8.23 -1.38 10.47
C VAL A 94 8.95 -0.34 9.63
N SER A 95 8.84 0.95 9.97
CA SER A 95 9.55 2.02 9.25
C SER A 95 11.09 1.93 9.34
N TYR A 96 11.64 1.20 10.32
CA TYR A 96 13.07 0.96 10.49
C TYR A 96 13.57 -0.25 9.70
N LEU A 97 12.67 -1.05 9.13
CA LEU A 97 13.01 -2.15 8.21
C LEU A 97 13.37 -1.64 6.81
N ASN A 98 13.28 -0.34 6.55
CA ASN A 98 13.80 0.22 5.31
C ASN A 98 15.33 0.01 5.23
N PRO A 99 15.89 -0.48 4.11
CA PRO A 99 17.31 -0.83 4.01
C PRO A 99 18.26 0.31 4.44
N SER A 100 17.97 1.54 4.01
CA SER A 100 18.72 2.74 4.36
C SER A 100 18.78 3.03 5.87
N LYS A 101 17.83 2.51 6.66
CA LYS A 101 17.85 2.58 8.12
C LYS A 101 18.35 1.29 8.76
N ALA A 102 17.93 0.14 8.24
CA ALA A 102 18.24 -1.17 8.79
C ALA A 102 19.76 -1.42 8.88
N MET A 103 20.49 -0.97 7.85
CA MET A 103 21.95 -1.09 7.74
C MET A 103 22.72 -0.06 8.59
N LEU A 104 22.09 1.00 9.09
CA LEU A 104 22.78 2.02 9.88
C LEU A 104 23.00 1.54 11.32
N ARG A 105 24.25 1.64 11.79
CA ARG A 105 24.60 1.35 13.19
C ARG A 105 23.78 2.17 14.19
N LYS A 106 23.58 3.46 13.91
CA LYS A 106 22.76 4.37 14.75
C LYS A 106 21.32 3.91 14.96
N THR A 107 20.79 3.10 14.05
CA THR A 107 19.43 2.55 14.21
C THR A 107 19.35 1.62 15.42
N ARG A 108 20.44 0.96 15.83
CA ARG A 108 20.46 0.09 17.02
C ARG A 108 20.37 0.88 18.33
N ASP A 109 20.70 2.18 18.32
CA ASP A 109 20.49 3.05 19.49
C ASP A 109 18.99 3.32 19.74
N ILE A 110 18.17 3.24 18.68
CA ILE A 110 16.73 3.52 18.72
C ILE A 110 15.91 2.22 18.77
N VAL A 111 16.31 1.23 17.97
CA VAL A 111 15.68 -0.08 17.83
C VAL A 111 16.77 -1.15 18.04
N PRO A 112 17.18 -1.39 19.30
CA PRO A 112 18.23 -2.36 19.60
C PRO A 112 17.82 -3.80 19.32
N SER A 113 16.51 -4.08 19.33
CA SER A 113 15.93 -5.41 19.18
C SER A 113 14.63 -5.37 18.37
N LEU A 114 14.35 -6.45 17.63
CA LEU A 114 13.09 -6.68 16.94
C LEU A 114 12.03 -7.38 17.79
N ILE A 115 12.35 -7.79 19.04
CA ILE A 115 11.42 -8.44 19.95
C ILE A 115 10.08 -7.70 20.08
N PRO A 116 10.04 -6.35 20.23
CA PRO A 116 8.76 -5.63 20.31
C PRO A 116 7.88 -5.85 19.07
N LEU A 117 8.49 -5.92 17.89
CA LEU A 117 7.79 -6.16 16.63
C LEU A 117 7.35 -7.62 16.48
N MET A 118 8.22 -8.57 16.83
CA MET A 118 7.87 -10.01 16.82
C MET A 118 6.73 -10.33 17.78
N ASN A 119 6.74 -9.74 18.99
CA ASN A 119 5.65 -9.89 19.97
C ASN A 119 4.33 -9.31 19.48
N ALA A 120 4.36 -8.23 18.68
CA ALA A 120 3.17 -7.66 18.07
C ALA A 120 2.65 -8.52 16.89
N LEU A 121 3.51 -9.37 16.30
CA LEU A 121 3.23 -10.21 15.14
C LEU A 121 3.47 -11.71 15.44
N PRO A 122 2.81 -12.29 16.46
CA PRO A 122 3.09 -13.66 16.93
C PRO A 122 2.71 -14.76 15.94
N ARG A 123 2.01 -14.41 14.85
CA ARG A 123 1.69 -15.33 13.75
C ARG A 123 2.80 -15.45 12.72
N ILE A 124 3.76 -14.51 12.73
CA ILE A 124 4.85 -14.46 11.76
C ILE A 124 6.10 -15.12 12.36
N ALA A 125 6.50 -14.70 13.57
CA ALA A 125 7.63 -15.29 14.28
C ALA A 125 7.13 -16.03 15.52
N SER A 126 7.52 -17.30 15.67
CA SER A 126 7.34 -18.02 16.93
C SER A 126 8.44 -17.63 17.92
N SER A 127 8.18 -17.82 19.22
CA SER A 127 9.13 -17.50 20.29
C SER A 127 10.49 -18.17 20.12
N ASP A 128 10.52 -19.37 19.53
CA ASP A 128 11.74 -20.15 19.31
C ASP A 128 12.67 -19.51 18.26
N GLN A 129 12.11 -18.69 17.36
CA GLN A 129 12.84 -18.01 16.30
C GLN A 129 13.34 -16.62 16.73
N HIS A 130 12.85 -16.08 17.86
CA HIS A 130 13.15 -14.72 18.29
C HIS A 130 14.65 -14.46 18.45
N GLN A 131 15.37 -15.39 19.08
CA GLN A 131 16.80 -15.22 19.33
C GLN A 131 17.59 -15.11 18.02
N ILE A 132 17.35 -16.02 17.08
CA ILE A 132 18.06 -16.07 15.79
C ILE A 132 17.76 -14.82 14.97
N ILE A 133 16.49 -14.40 14.88
CA ILE A 133 16.08 -13.19 14.15
C ILE A 133 16.73 -11.93 14.78
N ASP A 134 16.77 -11.84 16.11
CA ASP A 134 17.33 -10.68 16.79
C ASP A 134 18.86 -10.61 16.66
N ASP A 135 19.55 -11.74 16.69
CA ASP A 135 21.00 -11.81 16.49
C ASP A 135 21.37 -11.37 15.06
N GLU A 136 20.68 -11.88 14.05
CA GLU A 136 20.87 -11.44 12.66
C GLU A 136 20.59 -9.93 12.50
N TRP A 137 19.52 -9.42 13.12
CA TRP A 137 19.25 -7.98 13.14
C TRP A 137 20.41 -7.19 13.75
N ARG A 138 20.99 -7.63 14.87
CA ARG A 138 22.09 -6.92 15.53
C ARG A 138 23.39 -6.96 14.73
N GLN A 139 23.63 -8.03 13.98
CA GLN A 139 24.82 -8.20 13.13
C GLN A 139 24.73 -7.43 11.81
N LEU A 140 23.53 -7.18 11.29
CA LEU A 140 23.29 -6.55 9.99
C LEU A 140 24.12 -5.28 9.70
N PRO A 141 24.32 -4.33 10.63
CA PRO A 141 25.14 -3.13 10.37
C PRO A 141 26.65 -3.38 10.25
N SER A 142 27.11 -4.60 10.53
CA SER A 142 28.48 -5.05 10.34
C SER A 142 28.66 -5.86 9.06
N PHE A 143 27.57 -6.17 8.37
CA PHE A 143 27.60 -6.88 7.10
C PHE A 143 27.95 -5.92 5.97
N GLU A 144 28.91 -6.34 5.16
CA GLU A 144 29.20 -5.67 3.89
C GLU A 144 28.44 -6.40 2.78
N PRO A 145 27.33 -5.82 2.27
CA PRO A 145 26.54 -6.46 1.23
C PRO A 145 27.35 -6.60 -0.07
N PRO A 146 27.13 -7.67 -0.86
CA PRO A 146 27.76 -7.79 -2.16
C PRO A 146 27.27 -6.69 -3.13
N ALA A 147 27.99 -6.49 -4.22
CA ALA A 147 27.78 -5.35 -5.13
C ALA A 147 26.39 -5.29 -5.80
N ASP A 148 25.65 -6.39 -5.79
CA ASP A 148 24.30 -6.51 -6.34
C ASP A 148 23.19 -6.11 -5.34
N ILE A 149 23.52 -5.88 -4.07
CA ILE A 149 22.58 -5.46 -3.02
C ILE A 149 22.81 -3.97 -2.69
N ASP A 150 21.85 -3.13 -3.06
CA ASP A 150 21.89 -1.69 -2.80
C ASP A 150 20.90 -1.30 -1.71
N VAL A 151 21.32 -0.48 -0.75
CA VAL A 151 20.46 0.11 0.29
C VAL A 151 19.37 1.05 -0.26
N ASN A 152 19.49 1.46 -1.53
CA ASN A 152 18.50 2.25 -2.24
C ASN A 152 17.47 1.39 -2.98
N ASP A 153 17.64 0.07 -3.01
CA ASP A 153 16.66 -0.84 -3.58
C ASP A 153 15.30 -0.70 -2.85
N PRO A 154 14.18 -0.96 -3.55
CA PRO A 154 12.89 -1.15 -2.89
C PRO A 154 12.99 -2.16 -1.75
N VAL A 155 12.27 -1.89 -0.66
CA VAL A 155 12.36 -2.66 0.60
C VAL A 155 12.22 -4.16 0.34
N ASP A 156 11.20 -4.56 -0.42
CA ASP A 156 10.93 -5.94 -0.80
C ASP A 156 12.07 -6.58 -1.61
N ILE A 157 12.66 -5.84 -2.56
CA ILE A 157 13.76 -6.32 -3.40
C ILE A 157 15.04 -6.50 -2.56
N PHE A 158 15.38 -5.53 -1.71
CA PHE A 158 16.56 -5.62 -0.85
C PHE A 158 16.51 -6.86 0.05
N TRP A 159 15.41 -7.05 0.78
CA TRP A 159 15.26 -8.19 1.69
C TRP A 159 15.15 -9.52 0.94
N ALA A 160 14.60 -9.54 -0.28
CA ALA A 160 14.60 -10.74 -1.11
C ALA A 160 16.03 -11.13 -1.55
N LYS A 161 16.86 -10.18 -1.98
CA LYS A 161 18.27 -10.45 -2.30
C LYS A 161 19.04 -10.93 -1.08
N LEU A 162 18.83 -10.29 0.07
CA LEU A 162 19.48 -10.66 1.33
C LEU A 162 19.05 -12.05 1.84
N LEU A 163 17.81 -12.47 1.55
CA LEU A 163 17.32 -13.83 1.82
C LEU A 163 18.04 -14.88 0.95
N GLU A 164 18.41 -14.53 -0.28
CA GLU A 164 19.13 -15.42 -1.21
C GLU A 164 20.65 -15.46 -0.95
N CYS A 165 21.17 -14.54 -0.13
CA CYS A 165 22.57 -14.59 0.30
C CYS A 165 22.82 -15.83 1.19
N GLU A 166 23.65 -16.73 0.68
CA GLU A 166 24.23 -17.82 1.46
C GLU A 166 25.27 -17.30 2.46
N GLU A 167 25.64 -18.16 3.43
CA GLU A 167 26.79 -17.89 4.30
C GLU A 167 28.04 -17.69 3.44
N GLY A 168 28.43 -16.42 3.26
CA GLY A 168 29.63 -16.05 2.52
C GLY A 168 30.89 -16.15 3.37
N ASP A 169 32.00 -15.64 2.85
CA ASP A 169 33.32 -15.64 3.52
C ASP A 169 33.30 -14.97 4.92
N GLN A 170 32.33 -14.10 5.18
CA GLN A 170 32.13 -13.42 6.47
C GLN A 170 31.45 -14.31 7.52
N GLY A 171 30.97 -15.51 7.15
CA GLY A 171 30.28 -16.45 8.04
C GLY A 171 28.95 -15.93 8.60
N MET A 172 28.35 -14.94 7.93
CA MET A 172 27.09 -14.33 8.33
C MET A 172 25.97 -14.72 7.35
N THR A 173 24.78 -14.98 7.90
CA THR A 173 23.55 -15.16 7.14
C THR A 173 22.45 -14.30 7.72
N PHE A 174 21.53 -13.84 6.87
CA PHE A 174 20.42 -12.97 7.25
C PHE A 174 19.08 -13.55 6.78
N LYS A 175 19.03 -14.88 6.59
CA LYS A 175 17.86 -15.57 6.04
C LYS A 175 16.64 -15.44 6.95
N ASN A 176 16.83 -15.54 8.27
CA ASN A 176 15.71 -15.53 9.21
C ASN A 176 15.11 -14.14 9.36
N VAL A 177 15.95 -13.11 9.52
CA VAL A 177 15.50 -11.72 9.57
C VAL A 177 14.89 -11.29 8.24
N SER A 178 15.47 -11.68 7.10
CA SER A 178 14.93 -11.33 5.78
C SER A 178 13.56 -11.95 5.55
N LYS A 179 13.39 -13.24 5.89
CA LYS A 179 12.10 -13.92 5.82
C LYS A 179 11.06 -13.24 6.72
N PHE A 180 11.42 -12.96 7.97
CA PHE A 180 10.53 -12.28 8.93
C PHE A 180 10.09 -10.91 8.40
N VAL A 181 11.02 -10.13 7.84
CA VAL A 181 10.72 -8.80 7.29
C VAL A 181 9.81 -8.90 6.08
N LEU A 182 10.10 -9.81 5.14
CA LEU A 182 9.27 -10.02 3.95
C LEU A 182 7.83 -10.44 4.32
N GLU A 183 7.68 -11.34 5.29
CA GLU A 183 6.37 -11.74 5.80
C GLU A 183 5.67 -10.56 6.50
N THR A 184 6.40 -9.76 7.27
CA THR A 184 5.86 -8.56 7.94
C THR A 184 5.35 -7.51 6.96
N ILE A 185 6.13 -7.17 5.93
CA ILE A 185 5.74 -6.16 4.94
C ILE A 185 4.69 -6.66 3.95
N SER A 186 4.50 -7.99 3.84
CA SER A 186 3.43 -8.59 3.03
C SER A 186 2.04 -8.40 3.65
N LEU A 187 1.95 -8.01 4.92
CA LEU A 187 0.68 -7.76 5.57
C LEU A 187 -0.05 -6.57 4.92
N PRO A 188 -1.33 -6.75 4.54
CA PRO A 188 -2.12 -5.68 3.98
C PRO A 188 -2.36 -4.60 5.04
N HIS A 189 -1.75 -3.44 4.84
CA HIS A 189 -1.82 -2.30 5.74
C HIS A 189 -3.02 -1.38 5.44
N SER A 190 -3.79 -1.66 4.39
CA SER A 190 -5.04 -0.94 4.11
C SER A 190 -6.01 -1.77 3.26
N ASN A 191 -7.30 -1.43 3.35
CA ASN A 191 -8.34 -2.01 2.48
C ASN A 191 -8.34 -1.42 1.07
N ALA A 192 -7.50 -0.42 0.77
CA ALA A 192 -7.51 0.30 -0.50
C ALA A 192 -7.24 -0.63 -1.70
N ASP A 193 -6.38 -1.64 -1.55
CA ASP A 193 -6.13 -2.61 -2.60
C ASP A 193 -7.34 -3.52 -2.85
N SER A 194 -8.04 -3.93 -1.78
CA SER A 194 -9.30 -4.66 -1.89
C SER A 194 -10.38 -3.81 -2.58
N GLU A 195 -10.51 -2.53 -2.21
CA GLU A 195 -11.44 -1.58 -2.83
C GLU A 195 -11.12 -1.34 -4.31
N ARG A 196 -9.83 -1.26 -4.67
CA ARG A 196 -9.39 -1.18 -6.06
C ARG A 196 -9.81 -2.41 -6.86
N ILE A 197 -9.75 -3.60 -6.26
CA ILE A 197 -10.28 -4.83 -6.88
C ILE A 197 -11.81 -4.78 -6.97
N PHE A 198 -12.52 -4.31 -5.95
CA PHE A 198 -13.99 -4.16 -5.99
C PHE A 198 -14.44 -3.18 -7.07
N SER A 199 -13.74 -2.06 -7.24
CA SER A 199 -13.98 -1.11 -8.35
C SER A 199 -13.83 -1.80 -9.71
N LYS A 200 -12.77 -2.59 -9.91
CA LYS A 200 -12.61 -3.41 -11.12
C LYS A 200 -13.74 -4.42 -11.30
N ILE A 201 -14.19 -5.07 -10.22
CA ILE A 201 -15.32 -6.00 -10.27
C ILE A 201 -16.60 -5.28 -10.68
N ASN A 202 -16.84 -4.06 -10.20
CA ASN A 202 -17.98 -3.24 -10.63
C ASN A 202 -17.92 -2.88 -12.12
N LEU A 203 -16.73 -2.68 -12.68
CA LEU A 203 -16.56 -2.50 -14.13
C LEU A 203 -16.81 -3.79 -14.93
N ILE A 204 -16.54 -4.97 -14.35
CA ILE A 204 -16.82 -6.26 -15.00
C ILE A 204 -18.33 -6.58 -14.90
N LYS A 205 -18.95 -6.31 -13.74
CA LYS A 205 -20.37 -6.52 -13.45
C LYS A 205 -21.17 -5.28 -13.81
N THR A 206 -21.44 -5.09 -15.10
CA THR A 206 -22.33 -4.02 -15.55
C THR A 206 -23.79 -4.34 -15.23
N LYS A 207 -24.68 -3.33 -15.29
CA LYS A 207 -26.13 -3.52 -15.06
C LYS A 207 -26.73 -4.60 -15.97
N ALA A 208 -26.27 -4.68 -17.23
CA ALA A 208 -26.71 -5.69 -18.19
C ALA A 208 -26.02 -7.06 -18.01
N ARG A 209 -24.84 -7.10 -17.36
CA ARG A 209 -24.00 -8.30 -17.17
C ARG A 209 -23.71 -8.55 -15.69
N ASN A 210 -24.75 -8.61 -14.86
CA ASN A 210 -24.62 -8.78 -13.41
C ASN A 210 -24.65 -10.25 -12.94
N LYS A 211 -25.19 -11.16 -13.76
CA LYS A 211 -25.34 -12.60 -13.47
C LYS A 211 -24.13 -13.41 -13.98
N MET A 212 -23.00 -13.27 -13.31
CA MET A 212 -21.81 -14.09 -13.56
C MET A 212 -21.52 -14.99 -12.37
N THR A 213 -21.02 -16.20 -12.61
CA THR A 213 -20.49 -17.07 -11.56
C THR A 213 -19.16 -16.51 -11.03
N ILE A 214 -18.81 -16.86 -9.80
CA ILE A 214 -17.56 -16.43 -9.15
C ILE A 214 -16.34 -16.84 -10.00
N SER A 215 -16.34 -18.06 -10.55
CA SER A 215 -15.27 -18.55 -11.41
C SER A 215 -15.07 -17.70 -12.67
N THR A 216 -16.16 -17.25 -13.30
CA THR A 216 -16.08 -16.35 -14.46
C THR A 216 -15.57 -14.96 -14.07
N VAL A 217 -16.04 -14.40 -12.96
CA VAL A 217 -15.55 -13.10 -12.46
C VAL A 217 -14.05 -13.17 -12.19
N ASN A 218 -13.59 -14.20 -11.47
CA ASN A 218 -12.19 -14.41 -11.16
C ASN A 218 -11.35 -14.62 -12.42
N GLY A 219 -11.82 -15.44 -13.37
CA GLY A 219 -11.14 -15.65 -14.64
C GLY A 219 -10.95 -14.36 -15.44
N VAL A 220 -11.99 -13.52 -15.53
CA VAL A 220 -11.90 -12.23 -16.23
C VAL A 220 -10.97 -11.26 -15.48
N LEU A 221 -11.02 -11.23 -14.15
CA LEU A 221 -10.15 -10.39 -13.34
C LEU A 221 -8.67 -10.76 -13.54
N LEU A 222 -8.34 -12.05 -13.44
CA LEU A 222 -6.99 -12.57 -13.64
C LEU A 222 -6.50 -12.33 -15.07
N ALA A 223 -7.34 -12.56 -16.08
CA ALA A 223 -6.99 -12.27 -17.47
C ALA A 223 -6.67 -10.78 -17.67
N LYS A 224 -7.48 -9.86 -17.12
CA LYS A 224 -7.19 -8.42 -17.17
C LYS A 224 -5.89 -8.04 -16.45
N GLN A 225 -5.61 -8.66 -15.31
CA GLN A 225 -4.34 -8.44 -14.60
C GLN A 225 -3.14 -8.97 -15.40
N ARG A 226 -3.28 -10.13 -16.04
CA ARG A 226 -2.22 -10.76 -16.84
C ARG A 226 -1.88 -9.97 -18.10
N VAL A 227 -2.89 -9.40 -18.77
CA VAL A 227 -2.70 -8.52 -19.93
C VAL A 227 -2.06 -7.18 -19.54
N ARG A 228 -2.38 -6.66 -18.34
CA ARG A 228 -1.86 -5.39 -17.82
C ARG A 228 -0.49 -5.58 -17.15
N GLY A 229 0.59 -5.47 -17.92
CA GLY A 229 1.97 -5.43 -17.41
C GLY A 229 2.57 -4.02 -17.47
N LYS A 230 3.76 -3.81 -16.88
CA LYS A 230 4.49 -2.52 -16.99
C LYS A 230 4.86 -2.18 -18.45
N GLU A 231 5.03 -3.20 -19.29
CA GLU A 231 5.39 -3.09 -20.72
C GLU A 231 4.33 -3.70 -21.66
N ASN A 232 3.25 -4.25 -21.08
CA ASN A 232 2.22 -4.98 -21.83
C ASN A 232 0.86 -4.29 -21.73
N ASP A 233 0.25 -4.02 -22.87
CA ASP A 233 -1.15 -3.64 -23.02
C ASP A 233 -1.92 -4.65 -23.88
N CYS A 234 -3.16 -4.33 -24.26
CA CYS A 234 -3.96 -5.23 -25.10
C CYS A 234 -3.43 -5.40 -26.53
N THR A 235 -2.47 -4.58 -26.96
CA THR A 235 -1.85 -4.62 -28.28
C THR A 235 -0.48 -5.28 -28.26
N THR A 236 0.25 -5.19 -27.15
CA THR A 236 1.60 -5.75 -27.00
C THR A 236 1.66 -7.05 -26.21
N TYR A 237 0.55 -7.47 -25.57
CA TYR A 237 0.50 -8.71 -24.81
C TYR A 237 0.81 -9.94 -25.68
N ASN A 238 1.92 -10.61 -25.34
CA ASN A 238 2.29 -11.90 -25.91
C ASN A 238 2.08 -13.02 -24.89
N PRO A 239 1.16 -13.98 -25.14
CA PRO A 239 0.97 -15.13 -24.27
C PRO A 239 2.21 -16.05 -24.28
N SER A 240 2.54 -16.63 -23.14
CA SER A 240 3.57 -17.65 -23.04
C SER A 240 3.15 -18.93 -23.77
N GLN A 241 4.13 -19.77 -24.15
CA GLN A 241 3.85 -21.08 -24.76
C GLN A 241 2.96 -21.97 -23.86
N SER A 242 3.10 -21.82 -22.54
CA SER A 242 2.27 -22.50 -21.55
C SER A 242 0.81 -22.03 -21.54
N GLU A 243 0.55 -20.76 -21.87
CA GLU A 243 -0.80 -20.20 -21.97
C GLU A 243 -1.46 -20.67 -23.26
N TYR A 244 -0.71 -20.65 -24.37
CA TYR A 244 -1.17 -21.17 -25.67
C TYR A 244 -1.54 -22.65 -25.62
N SER A 245 -0.71 -23.50 -25.01
CA SER A 245 -0.97 -24.95 -24.94
C SER A 245 -2.25 -25.29 -24.16
N ARG A 246 -2.69 -24.40 -23.26
CA ARG A 246 -3.93 -24.53 -22.49
C ARG A 246 -5.17 -24.08 -23.26
N MET A 247 -5.03 -23.33 -24.36
CA MET A 247 -6.13 -22.88 -25.23
C MET A 247 -6.58 -23.95 -26.23
N ASN A 248 -6.70 -25.21 -25.78
CA ASN A 248 -7.17 -26.29 -26.63
C ASN A 248 -8.66 -26.62 -26.37
N LYS A 249 -9.32 -27.18 -27.39
CA LYS A 249 -10.75 -27.50 -27.35
C LYS A 249 -11.10 -28.43 -26.18
N ALA A 250 -10.23 -29.39 -25.87
CA ALA A 250 -10.46 -30.37 -24.82
C ALA A 250 -10.53 -29.73 -23.42
N LEU A 251 -9.71 -28.71 -23.14
CA LEU A 251 -9.69 -28.00 -21.86
C LEU A 251 -10.78 -26.92 -21.77
N LEU A 252 -10.97 -26.13 -22.84
CA LEU A 252 -11.94 -25.04 -22.87
C LEU A 252 -13.39 -25.54 -22.84
N TYR A 253 -13.64 -26.70 -23.47
CA TYR A 253 -14.94 -27.33 -23.53
C TYR A 253 -14.91 -28.69 -22.84
N LYS A 254 -14.32 -28.76 -21.63
CA LYS A 254 -14.36 -29.96 -20.78
C LYS A 254 -15.83 -30.33 -20.51
N ASN A 255 -16.34 -31.17 -21.39
CA ASN A 255 -17.64 -31.83 -21.46
C ASN A 255 -18.79 -31.17 -20.66
N GLN A 256 -19.70 -30.54 -21.40
CA GLN A 256 -21.11 -30.29 -21.03
C GLN A 256 -21.90 -31.57 -20.67
N LEU A 257 -21.25 -32.72 -20.47
CA LEU A 257 -21.88 -34.00 -20.14
C LEU A 257 -22.40 -34.05 -18.69
N LEU A 258 -21.92 -33.18 -17.79
CA LEU A 258 -22.39 -33.12 -16.39
C LEU A 258 -23.68 -32.30 -16.19
N GLN A 259 -24.17 -31.56 -17.20
CA GLN A 259 -25.44 -30.81 -17.08
C GLN A 259 -26.68 -31.61 -17.51
N LYS A 260 -26.53 -32.85 -18.00
CA LYS A 260 -27.68 -33.71 -18.37
C LYS A 260 -28.32 -34.46 -17.20
N THR A 261 -27.78 -34.37 -15.98
CA THR A 261 -28.32 -35.05 -14.79
C THR A 261 -28.77 -34.08 -13.70
N LEU A 262 -29.60 -33.10 -14.05
CA LEU A 262 -30.42 -32.38 -13.06
C LEU A 262 -31.88 -32.87 -13.20
N PRO A 263 -32.49 -33.46 -12.16
CA PRO A 263 -33.90 -33.85 -12.19
C PRO A 263 -34.77 -32.62 -12.44
N LYS A 264 -35.66 -32.73 -13.43
CA LYS A 264 -36.70 -31.73 -13.69
C LYS A 264 -37.60 -31.59 -12.45
N ARG A 265 -37.71 -30.35 -11.97
CA ARG A 265 -38.77 -29.78 -11.10
C ARG A 265 -38.75 -30.20 -9.63
N PHE A 266 -38.36 -29.25 -8.77
CA PHE A 266 -39.04 -29.03 -7.50
C PHE A 266 -39.87 -27.74 -7.64
N LYS A 267 -41.20 -27.90 -7.69
CA LYS A 267 -42.15 -26.81 -7.41
C LYS A 267 -42.07 -26.55 -5.91
N ILE A 268 -41.59 -25.38 -5.50
CA ILE A 268 -41.80 -24.90 -4.13
C ILE A 268 -43.10 -24.09 -4.16
N TYR A 269 -44.14 -24.61 -3.51
CA TYR A 269 -45.35 -23.87 -3.19
C TYR A 269 -44.99 -22.83 -2.12
N ILE A 270 -45.17 -21.55 -2.43
CA ILE A 270 -45.25 -20.50 -1.41
C ILE A 270 -46.64 -20.63 -0.79
N VAL A 271 -46.73 -21.20 0.41
CA VAL A 271 -47.92 -21.09 1.25
C VAL A 271 -47.82 -19.77 1.98
N THR A 272 -48.50 -18.76 1.48
CA THR A 272 -48.81 -17.53 2.20
C THR A 272 -49.84 -17.88 3.28
N ARG A 273 -49.53 -17.63 4.55
CA ARG A 273 -50.54 -17.39 5.58
C ARG A 273 -50.10 -16.23 6.47
N MET A 274 -51.13 -15.44 6.77
CA MET A 274 -51.19 -14.10 7.37
C MET A 274 -50.35 -13.91 8.63
#